data_AF-A0A1G0DPM8-F1
#
_entry.id   AF-A0A1G0DPM8-F1
#
_cell.length_a   1.000
_cell.length_b   1.000
_cell.length_c   1.000
_cell.angle_alpha   90.00
_cell.angle_beta   90.00
_cell.angle_gamma   90.00
#
_symmetry.space_group_name_H-M   'P 1'
#
loop_
_entity.id
_entity.type
_entity.pdbx_description
1 polymer ?
#
loop_
_entity_poly.entity_id
_entity_poly.type
_entity_poly.pdbx_seq_one_letter_code
_entity_poly.pdbx_strand_id
1 'polypeptide(L)'
;MKMKFMGILTVDAALKAVESDGCALQYVPAELRTEAVALKAVESDGYALRYVPAELRTEAVALKAVESNGYALQYVLDYELFVKIAAVFKIDIEI
;
A
#
# COMPACT_ATOMS: atom_id res chain seq x y z
N MET A 1 30.84 -4.66 5.85
CA MET A 1 30.54 -4.51 7.29
C MET A 1 29.04 -4.24 7.42
N LYS A 2 28.22 -5.28 7.61
CA LYS A 2 26.75 -5.15 7.73
C LYS A 2 26.44 -4.79 9.18
N MET A 3 26.08 -3.53 9.44
CA MET A 3 25.67 -3.08 10.76
C MET A 3 24.42 -3.84 11.20
N LYS A 4 24.63 -4.79 12.12
CA LYS A 4 23.63 -5.60 12.77
C LYS A 4 23.22 -4.86 14.06
N PHE A 5 22.42 -3.80 13.93
CA PHE A 5 21.96 -2.98 15.07
C PHE A 5 20.49 -2.49 14.94
N MET A 6 19.66 -3.15 14.12
CA MET A 6 18.21 -2.90 14.06
C MET A 6 17.50 -4.02 14.82
N GLY A 7 17.21 -3.81 16.10
CA GLY A 7 16.59 -4.80 16.97
C GLY A 7 15.18 -5.16 16.50
N ILE A 8 15.06 -6.32 15.84
CA ILE A 8 13.85 -7.14 15.68
C ILE A 8 12.61 -6.42 15.15
N LEU A 9 12.72 -5.66 14.06
CA LEU A 9 11.49 -5.35 13.30
C LEU A 9 10.98 -6.68 12.73
N THR A 10 9.85 -7.15 13.25
CA THR A 10 9.15 -8.36 12.79
C THR A 10 8.01 -7.98 11.85
N VAL A 11 7.44 -8.97 11.15
CA VAL A 11 6.18 -8.77 10.42
C VAL A 11 5.08 -8.28 11.36
N ASP A 12 5.01 -8.78 12.60
CA ASP A 12 4.03 -8.33 13.60
C ASP A 12 4.24 -6.86 13.99
N ALA A 13 5.49 -6.42 14.15
CA ALA A 13 5.80 -5.03 14.43
C ALA A 13 5.49 -4.13 13.23
N ALA A 14 5.76 -4.60 12.01
CA ALA A 14 5.38 -3.91 10.79
C ALA A 14 3.85 -3.78 10.67
N LEU A 15 3.10 -4.84 10.95
CA LEU A 15 1.63 -4.83 10.98
C LEU A 15 1.09 -3.79 11.97
N LYS A 16 1.60 -3.77 13.21
CA LYS A 16 1.19 -2.77 14.21
C LYS A 16 1.53 -1.35 13.79
N ALA A 17 2.68 -1.14 13.15
CA ALA A 17 3.10 0.17 12.68
C ALA A 17 2.15 0.68 11.59
N VAL A 18 1.87 -0.14 10.57
CA VAL A 18 0.98 0.26 9.46
C VAL A 18 -0.49 0.29 9.84
N GLU A 19 -0.90 -0.45 10.87
CA GLU A 19 -2.24 -0.35 11.45
C GLU A 19 -2.44 1.02 12.10
N SER A 20 -1.44 1.52 12.84
CA SER A 20 -1.49 2.84 13.49
C SER A 20 -1.34 4.01 12.51
N ASP A 21 -0.54 3.85 11.46
CA ASP A 21 -0.33 4.84 10.40
C ASP A 21 0.05 4.10 9.11
N GLY A 22 -0.88 4.00 8.15
CA GLY A 22 -0.63 3.29 6.88
C GLY A 22 0.63 3.76 6.15
N CYS A 23 0.97 5.05 6.25
CA CYS A 23 2.17 5.60 5.63
C CYS A 23 3.47 5.17 6.33
N ALA A 24 3.43 4.58 7.52
CA ALA A 24 4.58 3.98 8.19
C ALA A 24 5.23 2.86 7.35
N LEU A 25 4.53 2.31 6.36
CA LEU A 25 5.05 1.35 5.38
C LEU A 25 6.34 1.84 4.72
N GLN A 26 6.52 3.17 4.54
CA GLN A 26 7.74 3.75 3.97
C GLN A 26 9.01 3.42 4.76
N TYR A 27 8.89 3.15 6.07
CA TYR A 27 9.99 2.81 6.97
C TYR A 27 10.16 1.30 7.19
N VAL A 28 9.20 0.49 6.74
CA VAL A 28 9.30 -0.96 6.79
C VAL A 28 10.32 -1.43 5.74
N PRO A 29 11.35 -2.21 6.10
CA PRO A 29 12.28 -2.85 5.16
C PRO A 29 11.54 -3.66 4.11
N ALA A 30 12.04 -3.67 2.88
CA ALA A 30 11.39 -4.33 1.76
C ALA A 30 11.10 -5.82 2.04
N GLU A 31 12.00 -6.51 2.75
CA GLU A 31 11.87 -7.92 3.11
C GLU A 31 10.72 -8.22 4.08
N LEU A 32 10.19 -7.19 4.76
CA LEU A 32 9.07 -7.29 5.69
C LEU A 32 7.76 -6.73 5.13
N ARG A 33 7.79 -6.10 3.95
CA ARG A 33 6.58 -5.66 3.25
C ARG A 33 5.96 -6.88 2.60
N THR A 34 5.23 -7.70 3.36
CA THR A 34 4.44 -8.79 2.79
C THR A 34 3.13 -8.27 2.22
N GLU A 35 2.40 -9.09 1.47
CA GLU A 35 1.05 -8.72 1.00
C GLU A 35 0.11 -8.35 2.16
N ALA A 36 0.18 -9.08 3.29
CA ALA A 36 -0.62 -8.77 4.48
C ALA A 36 -0.29 -7.39 5.07
N VAL A 37 1.00 -7.02 5.11
CA VAL A 37 1.43 -5.70 5.57
C VAL A 37 0.98 -4.61 4.60
N ALA A 38 1.09 -4.85 3.29
CA ALA A 38 0.62 -3.91 2.27
C ALA A 38 -0.90 -3.69 2.35
N LEU A 39 -1.69 -4.76 2.46
CA LEU A 39 -3.14 -4.69 2.62
C LEU A 39 -3.54 -3.92 3.88
N LYS A 40 -2.91 -4.22 5.02
CA LYS A 40 -3.18 -3.51 6.27
C LYS A 40 -2.81 -2.02 6.17
N ALA A 41 -1.71 -1.70 5.50
CA ALA A 41 -1.29 -0.32 5.29
C ALA A 41 -2.29 0.48 4.45
N VAL A 42 -2.73 -0.06 3.30
CA VAL A 42 -3.69 0.64 2.42
C VAL A 42 -5.10 0.67 2.98
N GLU A 43 -5.46 -0.29 3.83
CA GLU A 43 -6.71 -0.25 4.59
C GLU A 43 -6.69 0.91 5.61
N SER A 44 -5.56 1.09 6.32
CA SER A 44 -5.36 2.18 7.29
C SER A 44 -5.29 3.57 6.63
N ASP A 45 -4.54 3.71 5.53
CA ASP A 45 -4.48 4.92 4.71
C ASP A 45 -4.29 4.54 3.24
N GLY A 46 -5.29 4.82 2.39
CA GLY A 46 -5.21 4.53 0.96
C GLY A 46 -3.97 5.13 0.26
N TYR A 47 -3.42 6.24 0.74
CA TYR A 47 -2.19 6.81 0.19
C TYR A 47 -0.94 5.96 0.43
N ALA A 48 -0.97 5.01 1.36
CA ALA A 48 0.11 4.05 1.58
C ALA A 48 0.44 3.23 0.32
N LEU A 49 -0.48 3.14 -0.65
CA LEU A 49 -0.26 2.47 -1.94
C LEU A 49 1.02 2.96 -2.64
N ARG A 50 1.38 4.25 -2.48
CA ARG A 50 2.60 4.81 -3.05
C ARG A 50 3.90 4.17 -2.53
N TYR A 51 3.86 3.58 -1.33
CA TYR A 51 4.98 2.91 -0.68
C TYR A 51 4.95 1.38 -0.83
N VAL A 52 3.86 0.81 -1.35
CA VAL A 52 3.76 -0.62 -1.65
C VAL A 52 4.75 -0.96 -2.78
N PRO A 53 5.60 -2.00 -2.63
CA PRO A 53 6.46 -2.50 -3.70
C PRO A 53 5.65 -2.88 -4.94
N ALA A 54 6.22 -2.69 -6.13
CA ALA A 54 5.50 -2.88 -7.39
C ALA A 54 4.94 -4.31 -7.52
N GLU A 55 5.70 -5.30 -7.09
CA GLU A 55 5.34 -6.72 -7.07
C GLU A 55 4.16 -7.06 -6.13
N LEU A 56 3.80 -6.16 -5.21
CA LEU A 56 2.67 -6.30 -4.27
C LEU A 56 1.51 -5.37 -4.59
N ARG A 57 1.59 -4.55 -5.65
CA ARG A 57 0.47 -3.73 -6.12
C ARG A 57 -0.51 -4.56 -6.94
N THR A 58 -1.05 -5.61 -6.32
CA THR A 58 -2.09 -6.44 -6.92
C THR A 58 -3.39 -5.64 -7.06
N GLU A 59 -4.30 -6.13 -7.89
CA GLU A 59 -5.64 -5.55 -8.02
C GLU A 59 -6.34 -5.43 -6.66
N ALA A 60 -6.19 -6.44 -5.78
CA ALA A 60 -6.81 -6.43 -4.46
C ALA A 60 -6.27 -5.29 -3.58
N VAL A 61 -4.95 -5.06 -3.58
CA VAL A 61 -4.33 -3.95 -2.83
C VAL A 61 -4.76 -2.60 -3.39
N ALA A 62 -4.80 -2.45 -4.72
CA ALA A 62 -5.23 -1.22 -5.37
C ALA A 62 -6.71 -0.90 -5.08
N LEU A 63 -7.60 -1.89 -5.19
CA LEU A 63 -9.01 -1.75 -4.85
C LEU A 63 -9.20 -1.32 -3.40
N LYS A 64 -8.50 -1.98 -2.47
CA LYS A 64 -8.58 -1.64 -1.04
C LYS A 64 -8.06 -0.23 -0.74
N ALA A 65 -7.00 0.19 -1.41
CA ALA A 65 -6.46 1.54 -1.29
C ALA A 65 -7.45 2.61 -1.75
N VAL A 66 -8.09 2.41 -2.91
CA VAL A 66 -9.07 3.35 -3.47
C VAL A 66 -10.38 3.34 -2.68
N GLU A 67 -10.79 2.19 -2.16
CA GLU A 67 -11.90 2.08 -1.22
C GLU A 67 -11.66 2.89 0.06
N SER A 68 -10.43 2.81 0.61
CA SER A 68 -10.03 3.60 1.78
C SER A 68 -9.95 5.10 1.47
N ASN A 69 -9.39 5.47 0.31
CA ASN A 69 -9.32 6.85 -0.15
C ASN A 69 -9.29 6.91 -1.68
N GLY A 70 -10.34 7.49 -2.29
CA GLY A 70 -10.48 7.59 -3.75
C GLY A 70 -9.28 8.25 -4.46
N TYR A 71 -8.58 9.18 -3.80
CA TYR A 71 -7.38 9.82 -4.35
C TYR A 71 -6.18 8.88 -4.46
N ALA A 72 -6.21 7.70 -3.84
CA ALA A 72 -5.18 6.68 -3.99
C ALA A 72 -5.10 6.14 -5.43
N LEU A 73 -6.15 6.34 -6.23
CA LEU A 73 -6.20 5.92 -7.64
C LEU A 73 -5.02 6.48 -8.46
N GLN A 74 -4.50 7.68 -8.10
CA GLN A 74 -3.33 8.28 -8.75
C GLN A 74 -2.05 7.43 -8.65
N TYR A 75 -1.99 6.46 -7.74
CA TYR A 75 -0.84 5.58 -7.52
C TYR A 75 -1.00 4.19 -8.19
N VAL A 76 -2.12 3.95 -8.88
CA VAL A 76 -2.32 2.77 -9.72
C VAL A 76 -1.59 2.99 -11.04
N LEU A 77 -0.51 2.25 -11.27
CA LEU A 77 0.39 2.45 -12.41
C LEU A 77 -0.05 1.71 -13.68
N ASP A 78 -0.81 0.63 -13.51
CA ASP A 78 -1.36 -0.12 -14.63
C ASP A 78 -2.62 0.58 -15.14
N TYR A 79 -2.62 0.94 -16.43
CA TYR A 79 -3.70 1.74 -17.03
C TYR A 79 -5.03 0.97 -17.10
N GLU A 80 -4.98 -0.33 -17.39
CA GLU A 80 -6.20 -1.15 -17.47
C GLU A 80 -6.85 -1.26 -16.09
N LEU A 81 -6.04 -1.52 -15.05
CA LEU A 81 -6.46 -1.55 -13.67
C LEU A 81 -6.96 -0.18 -13.20
N PHE A 82 -6.29 0.91 -13.57
CA PHE A 82 -6.70 2.28 -13.25
C PHE A 82 -8.12 2.57 -13.76
N VAL A 83 -8.39 2.33 -15.05
CA VAL A 83 -9.70 2.57 -15.64
C VAL A 83 -10.76 1.67 -15.01
N LYS A 84 -10.44 0.40 -14.76
CA LYS A 84 -11.33 -0.55 -14.09
C LYS A 84 -11.73 -0.06 -12.71
N ILE A 85 -10.78 0.34 -11.88
CA ILE A 85 -11.04 0.82 -10.52
C ILE A 85 -11.81 2.14 -10.54
N ALA A 86 -11.44 3.08 -11.43
CA ALA A 86 -12.16 4.35 -11.60
C ALA A 86 -13.65 4.10 -11.91
N ALA A 87 -13.94 3.16 -12.81
CA ALA A 87 -15.31 2.78 -13.15
C ALA A 87 -16.07 2.16 -11.97
N VAL A 88 -15.42 1.26 -11.21
CA VAL A 88 -16.03 0.61 -10.02
C VAL A 88 -16.46 1.65 -8.98
N PHE A 89 -15.62 2.64 -8.71
CA PHE A 89 -15.88 3.67 -7.70
C PHE A 89 -16.55 4.93 -8.25
N LYS A 90 -16.86 4.98 -9.55
CA LYS A 90 -17.43 6.14 -10.25
C LYS A 90 -16.59 7.42 -10.03
N ILE A 91 -15.27 7.27 -10.10
CA ILE A 91 -14.33 8.39 -9.97
C ILE A 91 -14.23 9.07 -11.33
N ASP A 92 -14.55 10.35 -11.38
CA ASP A 92 -14.34 11.17 -12.57
C ASP A 92 -12.84 11.27 -12.87
N ILE A 93 -12.45 10.75 -14.03
CA ILE A 93 -11.09 10.80 -14.54
C ILE A 93 -11.03 11.86 -15.64
N GLU A 94 -10.53 13.04 -15.30
CA GLU A 94 -10.13 14.04 -16.28
C GLU A 94 -8.81 13.56 -16.91
N ILE A 95 -8.89 13.06 -18.15
CA ILE A 95 -7.77 12.51 -18.92
C ILE A 95 -7.21 13.58 -19.88
#